data_AF-A0A179GDN9-F1
#
_entry.id   AF-A0A179GDN9-F1
#
_cell.length_a   1.000
_cell.length_b   1.000
_cell.length_c   1.000
_cell.angle_alpha   90.00
_cell.angle_beta   90.00
_cell.angle_gamma   90.00
#
_symmetry.space_group_name_H-M   'P 1'
#
loop_
_entity.id
_entity.type
_entity.pdbx_description
1 polymer ?
#
loop_
_entity_poly.entity_id
_entity_poly.type
_entity_poly.pdbx_seq_one_letter_code
_entity_poly.pdbx_strand_id
1 'polypeptide(L)'
;MGSLALPTNYQHVVVRGPPYERGLSHGQQAREKILASLEHYSQPGKLLPWDMCQRIIHEVYIPGVEKFFPEALPEMQGIADGAGVDLEKIVLLNARYDLARVRGAGIRACPSDSVEEASSIPSQPEIAAPIASAIAVESLTQGIMPNANGYTNGRSTNGTTTTQLVDDESSHDPALQECTAAGILAEATTSGSVLLVQNWDMSASVYTNDTALLLEVHPDPSEGIPAMFLVTEAGQLGRSGINAAGLAVCACSLMSTEDYFPLLVNEEKQQQQQQKQKQKQAPLLPMTLMRRQFLHNINFSNGLINIRNAPRHVSNRLVVGTADNFVLNMEVTPSAVHLAYPYATSSTYTPVGHYPFVVGANHFVNPAFHASGWADRNPGGSTWFRDVRVAQGLRRPAGVKGAVARKVNTAEGDGDAGGLLTPEDVTQAFCDHLSAPSSVCQHMEDCTVRGVPDYPYRGRQITLAHVRYDLTRRTATVCKGPPCMGVFQEFAIPPVANC
;
A
#
# COMPACT_ATOMS: atom_id res chain seq x y z
N MET A 1 0.13 -29.43 24.04
CA MET A 1 1.43 -28.86 23.66
C MET A 1 1.50 -27.46 24.26
N GLY A 2 2.54 -27.14 25.03
CA GLY A 2 2.64 -25.87 25.73
C GLY A 2 2.61 -24.71 24.73
N SER A 3 1.83 -23.67 25.02
CA SER A 3 1.83 -22.42 24.27
C SER A 3 3.24 -21.82 24.37
N LEU A 4 4.05 -22.02 23.34
CA LEU A 4 5.30 -21.28 23.18
C LEU A 4 4.92 -19.80 23.06
N ALA A 5 5.44 -18.97 23.96
CA ALA A 5 5.22 -17.53 23.89
C ALA A 5 5.66 -17.01 22.52
N LEU A 6 4.83 -16.18 21.88
CA LEU A 6 5.18 -15.57 20.59
C LEU A 6 6.50 -14.80 20.74
N PRO A 7 7.41 -14.90 19.75
CA PRO A 7 8.67 -14.17 19.82
C PRO A 7 8.40 -12.67 19.82
N THR A 8 9.15 -11.93 20.62
CA THR A 8 9.02 -10.46 20.75
C THR A 8 9.37 -9.74 19.46
N ASN A 9 10.12 -10.40 18.57
CA ASN A 9 10.70 -9.86 17.36
C ASN A 9 10.41 -10.77 16.17
N TYR A 10 10.39 -10.21 14.96
CA TYR A 10 10.32 -11.02 13.74
C TYR A 10 11.66 -11.68 13.43
N GLN A 11 11.61 -12.84 12.77
CA GLN A 11 12.79 -13.51 12.26
C GLN A 11 13.53 -12.59 11.29
N HIS A 12 14.84 -12.42 11.51
CA HIS A 12 15.72 -11.70 10.60
C HIS A 12 16.36 -12.69 9.62
N VAL A 13 16.01 -12.57 8.35
CA VAL A 13 16.51 -13.39 7.24
C VAL A 13 17.49 -12.56 6.43
N VAL A 14 18.74 -13.01 6.38
CA VAL A 14 19.82 -12.33 5.63
C VAL A 14 20.17 -13.19 4.42
N VAL A 15 20.08 -12.61 3.23
CA VAL A 15 20.36 -13.32 1.97
C VAL A 15 21.38 -12.57 1.13
N ARG A 16 22.20 -13.33 0.41
CA ARG A 16 23.34 -12.80 -0.34
C ARG A 16 23.45 -13.48 -1.71
N GLY A 17 24.02 -12.77 -2.68
CA GLY A 17 24.40 -13.33 -3.97
C GLY A 17 23.34 -13.18 -5.07
N PRO A 18 23.54 -13.87 -6.22
CA PRO A 18 22.70 -13.78 -7.40
C PRO A 18 21.24 -14.15 -7.10
N PRO A 19 20.28 -13.75 -7.96
CA PRO A 19 18.84 -13.89 -7.70
C PRO A 19 18.41 -15.26 -7.17
N TYR A 20 18.80 -16.32 -7.87
CA TYR A 20 18.43 -17.67 -7.48
C TYR A 20 19.02 -18.07 -6.12
N GLU A 21 20.30 -17.80 -5.86
CA GLU A 21 20.99 -18.21 -4.64
C GLU A 21 20.44 -17.49 -3.40
N ARG A 22 20.19 -16.17 -3.51
CA ARG A 22 19.55 -15.43 -2.43
C ARG A 22 18.11 -15.89 -2.20
N GLY A 23 17.40 -16.25 -3.28
CA GLY A 23 16.07 -16.85 -3.20
C GLY A 23 16.10 -18.19 -2.46
N LEU A 24 17.02 -19.08 -2.84
CA LEU A 24 17.22 -20.38 -2.21
C LEU A 24 17.48 -20.24 -0.72
N SER A 25 18.37 -19.31 -0.35
CA SER A 25 18.65 -19.00 1.05
C SER A 25 17.42 -18.49 1.81
N HIS A 26 16.62 -17.60 1.21
CA HIS A 26 15.37 -17.13 1.81
C HIS A 26 14.39 -18.30 2.04
N GLY A 27 14.16 -19.13 1.01
CA GLY A 27 13.29 -20.30 1.10
C GLY A 27 13.71 -21.26 2.21
N GLN A 28 15.00 -21.53 2.34
CA GLN A 28 15.56 -22.42 3.37
C GLN A 28 15.41 -21.83 4.78
N GLN A 29 15.75 -20.55 4.96
CA GLN A 29 15.70 -19.90 6.28
C GLN A 29 14.27 -19.69 6.78
N ALA A 30 13.31 -19.44 5.89
CA ALA A 30 11.93 -19.12 6.22
C ALA A 30 10.92 -20.23 5.90
N ARG A 31 11.39 -21.45 5.61
CA ARG A 31 10.56 -22.56 5.11
C ARG A 31 9.27 -22.77 5.90
N GLU A 32 9.37 -22.89 7.23
CA GLU A 32 8.21 -23.13 8.10
C GLU A 32 7.19 -21.99 8.02
N LYS A 33 7.65 -20.74 8.00
CA LYS A 33 6.79 -19.57 7.87
C LYS A 33 6.15 -19.47 6.49
N ILE A 34 6.87 -19.84 5.42
CA ILE A 34 6.32 -19.91 4.06
C ILE A 34 5.18 -20.94 4.00
N LEU A 35 5.38 -22.13 4.57
CA LEU A 35 4.35 -23.16 4.61
C LEU A 35 3.12 -22.70 5.42
N ALA A 36 3.34 -22.04 6.56
CA ALA A 36 2.24 -21.47 7.37
C ALA A 36 1.50 -20.33 6.64
N SER A 37 2.21 -19.48 5.87
CA SER A 37 1.58 -18.47 5.00
C SER A 37 0.71 -19.11 3.92
N LEU A 38 1.21 -20.17 3.27
CA LEU A 38 0.49 -20.87 2.21
C LEU A 38 -0.74 -21.58 2.77
N GLU A 39 -0.62 -22.23 3.93
CA GLU A 39 -1.76 -22.83 4.63
C GLU A 39 -2.83 -21.78 4.93
N HIS A 40 -2.42 -20.62 5.46
CA HIS A 40 -3.35 -19.52 5.73
C HIS A 40 -4.11 -19.04 4.49
N TYR A 41 -3.41 -18.81 3.38
CA TYR A 41 -4.04 -18.27 2.16
C TYR A 41 -4.77 -19.32 1.30
N SER A 42 -4.55 -20.61 1.58
CA SER A 42 -5.30 -21.71 0.96
C SER A 42 -6.67 -21.94 1.62
N GLN A 43 -6.95 -21.30 2.77
CA GLN A 43 -8.23 -21.43 3.45
C GLN A 43 -9.38 -20.86 2.59
N PRO A 44 -10.58 -21.51 2.61
CA PRO A 44 -11.75 -21.02 1.90
C PRO A 44 -12.03 -19.54 2.19
N GLY A 45 -12.37 -18.79 1.14
CA GLY A 45 -12.71 -17.38 1.27
C GLY A 45 -11.52 -16.44 1.51
N LYS A 46 -10.26 -16.88 1.51
CA LYS A 46 -9.10 -15.96 1.56
C LYS A 46 -8.69 -15.40 0.21
N LEU A 47 -8.61 -16.28 -0.80
CA LEU A 47 -8.30 -15.95 -2.19
C LEU A 47 -9.35 -16.57 -3.12
N LEU A 48 -9.17 -16.39 -4.44
CA LEU A 48 -9.93 -17.12 -5.45
C LEU A 48 -9.65 -18.63 -5.35
N PRO A 49 -10.54 -19.50 -5.89
CA PRO A 49 -10.23 -20.91 -6.09
C PRO A 49 -8.83 -21.11 -6.71
N TRP A 50 -8.14 -22.17 -6.27
CA TRP A 50 -6.72 -22.38 -6.62
C TRP A 50 -6.51 -22.53 -8.13
N ASP A 51 -7.40 -23.24 -8.83
CA ASP A 51 -7.40 -23.37 -10.29
C ASP A 51 -7.45 -22.02 -11.01
N MET A 52 -8.29 -21.10 -10.50
CA MET A 52 -8.36 -19.73 -11.02
C MET A 52 -7.09 -18.93 -10.70
N CYS A 53 -6.56 -19.05 -9.48
CA CYS A 53 -5.30 -18.41 -9.10
C CYS A 53 -4.16 -18.89 -10.01
N GLN A 54 -4.02 -20.19 -10.22
CA GLN A 54 -3.00 -20.78 -11.10
C GLN A 54 -3.14 -20.26 -12.53
N ARG A 55 -4.36 -20.20 -13.05
CA ARG A 55 -4.61 -19.67 -14.40
C ARG A 55 -4.16 -18.22 -14.54
N ILE A 56 -4.50 -17.35 -13.57
CA ILE A 56 -4.03 -15.95 -13.56
C ILE A 56 -2.49 -15.91 -13.48
N ILE A 57 -1.89 -16.72 -12.61
CA ILE A 57 -0.44 -16.77 -12.42
C ILE A 57 0.27 -17.12 -13.74
N HIS A 58 -0.18 -18.15 -14.45
CA HIS A 58 0.46 -18.60 -15.69
C HIS A 58 0.16 -17.72 -16.90
N GLU A 59 -1.09 -17.25 -17.05
CA GLU A 59 -1.49 -16.49 -18.24
C GLU A 59 -1.13 -15.00 -18.14
N VAL A 60 -1.02 -14.46 -16.93
CA VAL A 60 -0.91 -13.01 -16.68
C VAL A 60 0.36 -12.64 -15.91
N TYR A 61 0.56 -13.20 -14.72
CA TYR A 61 1.60 -12.70 -13.81
C TYR A 61 3.01 -13.18 -14.15
N ILE A 62 3.22 -14.47 -14.45
CA ILE A 62 4.55 -14.95 -14.89
C ILE A 62 4.99 -14.22 -16.17
N PRO A 63 4.17 -14.11 -17.23
CA PRO A 63 4.51 -13.29 -18.40
C PRO A 63 4.77 -11.82 -18.07
N GLY A 64 4.07 -11.26 -17.09
CA GLY A 64 4.31 -9.92 -16.55
C GLY A 64 5.67 -9.78 -15.90
N VAL A 65 6.03 -10.71 -15.02
CA VAL A 65 7.35 -10.73 -14.37
C VAL A 65 8.46 -10.89 -15.39
N GLU A 66 8.35 -11.86 -16.31
CA GLU A 66 9.34 -12.07 -17.37
C GLU A 66 9.58 -10.83 -18.23
N LYS A 67 8.52 -10.05 -18.50
CA LYS A 67 8.61 -8.86 -19.37
C LYS A 67 9.07 -7.61 -18.63
N PHE A 68 8.57 -7.38 -17.41
CA PHE A 68 8.72 -6.10 -16.73
C PHE A 68 9.67 -6.15 -15.54
N PHE A 69 9.96 -7.33 -14.99
CA PHE A 69 10.90 -7.50 -13.88
C PHE A 69 11.55 -8.91 -13.88
N PRO A 70 12.28 -9.28 -14.96
CA PRO A 70 12.74 -10.65 -15.17
C PRO A 70 13.65 -11.19 -14.06
N GLU A 71 14.36 -10.32 -13.36
CA GLU A 71 15.29 -10.63 -12.27
C GLU A 71 14.58 -11.18 -11.02
N ALA A 72 13.29 -10.88 -10.85
CA ALA A 72 12.51 -11.38 -9.73
C ALA A 72 12.15 -12.87 -9.87
N LEU A 73 12.04 -13.37 -11.10
CA LEU A 73 11.62 -14.76 -11.35
C LEU A 73 12.62 -15.80 -10.82
N PRO A 74 13.94 -15.73 -11.11
CA PRO A 74 14.91 -16.66 -10.53
C PRO A 74 14.98 -16.55 -9.00
N GLU A 75 14.78 -15.37 -8.41
CA GLU A 75 14.70 -15.21 -6.95
C GLU A 75 13.48 -15.92 -6.36
N MET A 76 12.30 -15.78 -6.98
CA MET A 76 11.10 -16.53 -6.57
C MET A 76 11.26 -18.04 -6.77
N GLN A 77 11.93 -18.47 -7.85
CA GLN A 77 12.25 -19.88 -8.07
C GLN A 77 13.17 -20.42 -6.97
N GLY A 78 14.21 -19.68 -6.60
CA GLY A 78 15.07 -20.06 -5.48
C GLY A 78 14.27 -20.20 -4.18
N ILE A 79 13.38 -19.26 -3.88
CA ILE A 79 12.51 -19.35 -2.67
C ILE A 79 11.67 -20.62 -2.70
N ALA A 80 11.08 -20.95 -3.86
CA ALA A 80 10.25 -22.12 -4.05
C ALA A 80 11.05 -23.41 -3.76
N ASP A 81 12.23 -23.54 -4.39
CA ASP A 81 13.13 -24.67 -4.20
C ASP A 81 13.62 -24.79 -2.75
N GLY A 82 13.96 -23.66 -2.12
CA GLY A 82 14.43 -23.62 -0.73
C GLY A 82 13.35 -23.98 0.29
N ALA A 83 12.10 -23.63 0.02
CA ALA A 83 10.95 -24.00 0.85
C ALA A 83 10.41 -25.40 0.53
N GLY A 84 10.79 -25.98 -0.62
CA GLY A 84 10.28 -27.26 -1.11
C GLY A 84 8.83 -27.18 -1.60
N VAL A 85 8.50 -26.13 -2.35
CA VAL A 85 7.16 -25.88 -2.93
C VAL A 85 7.27 -25.49 -4.40
N ASP A 86 6.15 -25.50 -5.12
CA ASP A 86 6.11 -25.10 -6.53
C ASP A 86 6.22 -23.58 -6.68
N LEU A 87 6.80 -23.11 -7.79
CA LEU A 87 7.00 -21.67 -8.09
C LEU A 87 5.70 -20.88 -7.98
N GLU A 88 4.60 -21.43 -8.47
CA GLU A 88 3.28 -20.81 -8.49
C GLU A 88 2.80 -20.43 -7.08
N LYS A 89 3.19 -21.19 -6.06
CA LYS A 89 2.86 -20.89 -4.67
C LYS A 89 3.60 -19.64 -4.18
N ILE A 90 4.86 -19.46 -4.59
CA ILE A 90 5.63 -18.24 -4.29
C ILE A 90 5.10 -17.05 -5.11
N VAL A 91 4.75 -17.26 -6.38
CA VAL A 91 4.10 -16.21 -7.18
C VAL A 91 2.74 -15.82 -6.58
N LEU A 92 1.96 -16.78 -6.06
CA LEU A 92 0.72 -16.49 -5.33
C LEU A 92 0.98 -15.60 -4.11
N LEU A 93 1.99 -15.90 -3.29
CA LEU A 93 2.31 -15.08 -2.11
C LEU A 93 2.68 -13.64 -2.50
N ASN A 94 3.41 -13.47 -3.60
CA ASN A 94 3.76 -12.15 -4.14
C ASN A 94 2.54 -11.47 -4.81
N ALA A 95 1.65 -12.21 -5.45
CA ALA A 95 0.43 -11.68 -6.08
C ALA A 95 -0.79 -11.64 -5.14
N ARG A 96 -0.63 -11.98 -3.85
CA ARG A 96 -1.74 -12.06 -2.88
C ARG A 96 -2.57 -10.79 -2.83
N TYR A 97 -1.92 -9.62 -2.84
CA TYR A 97 -2.60 -8.33 -2.80
C TYR A 97 -3.59 -8.19 -3.97
N ASP A 98 -3.13 -8.52 -5.16
CA ASP A 98 -3.87 -8.44 -6.41
C ASP A 98 -4.98 -9.49 -6.45
N LEU A 99 -4.66 -10.75 -6.17
CA LEU A 99 -5.61 -11.87 -6.15
C LEU A 99 -6.74 -11.69 -5.12
N ALA A 100 -6.47 -11.05 -3.98
CA ALA A 100 -7.48 -10.74 -2.98
C ALA A 100 -8.46 -9.63 -3.41
N ARG A 101 -8.11 -8.83 -4.42
CA ARG A 101 -8.86 -7.62 -4.84
C ARG A 101 -9.63 -7.78 -6.14
N VAL A 102 -9.59 -8.95 -6.75
CA VAL A 102 -10.30 -9.25 -8.00
C VAL A 102 -11.52 -10.14 -7.78
N ARG A 103 -12.20 -9.94 -6.64
CA ARG A 103 -13.46 -10.61 -6.28
C ARG A 103 -14.47 -9.60 -5.75
N GLY A 104 -15.74 -10.01 -5.75
CA GLY A 104 -16.85 -9.23 -5.20
C GLY A 104 -17.55 -8.35 -6.24
N ALA A 105 -18.71 -7.81 -5.86
CA ALA A 105 -19.47 -6.88 -6.68
C ALA A 105 -18.65 -5.60 -6.95
N GLY A 106 -18.64 -5.13 -8.20
CA GLY A 106 -17.95 -3.91 -8.60
C GLY A 106 -16.54 -4.10 -9.18
N ILE A 107 -16.04 -5.34 -9.29
CA ILE A 107 -14.89 -5.64 -10.13
C ILE A 107 -15.32 -5.66 -11.59
N ARG A 108 -14.65 -4.87 -12.42
CA ARG A 108 -14.92 -4.83 -13.86
C ARG A 108 -14.41 -6.08 -14.55
N ALA A 109 -15.05 -6.42 -15.66
CA ALA A 109 -14.48 -7.39 -16.59
C ALA A 109 -13.12 -6.88 -17.12
N CYS A 110 -12.24 -7.82 -17.46
CA CYS A 110 -11.01 -7.50 -18.17
C CYS A 110 -11.35 -6.63 -19.38
N PRO A 111 -10.68 -5.48 -19.56
CA PRO A 111 -10.72 -4.77 -20.82
C PRO A 111 -10.20 -5.74 -21.89
N SER A 112 -11.09 -6.28 -22.73
CA SER A 112 -10.61 -6.80 -24.02
C SER A 112 -10.06 -5.59 -24.74
N ASP A 113 -8.84 -5.64 -25.30
CA ASP A 113 -8.32 -4.59 -26.19
C ASP A 113 -9.46 -4.15 -27.13
N SER A 114 -10.14 -3.06 -26.79
CA SER A 114 -11.21 -2.51 -27.60
C SER A 114 -10.51 -1.70 -28.68
N VAL A 115 -9.87 -2.42 -29.60
CA VAL A 115 -9.47 -1.91 -30.90
C VAL A 115 -10.60 -2.27 -31.87
N GLU A 116 -11.80 -1.77 -31.58
CA GLU A 116 -12.82 -1.51 -32.58
C GLU A 116 -13.33 -0.09 -32.30
N GLU A 117 -13.20 0.77 -33.31
CA GLU A 117 -13.55 2.22 -33.34
C GLU A 117 -12.53 3.24 -32.79
N ALA A 118 -11.29 3.17 -33.28
CA ALA A 118 -10.48 4.38 -33.49
C ALA A 118 -10.40 4.70 -35.00
N SER A 119 -11.56 4.82 -35.66
CA SER A 119 -11.66 5.25 -37.06
C SER A 119 -12.68 6.37 -37.21
N SER A 120 -12.49 7.44 -36.44
CA SER A 120 -13.09 8.76 -36.72
C SER A 120 -12.47 9.78 -35.77
N ILE A 121 -11.22 10.16 -36.04
CA ILE A 121 -10.70 11.43 -35.51
C ILE A 121 -11.43 12.53 -36.30
N PRO A 122 -12.30 13.36 -35.69
CA PRO A 122 -12.70 14.60 -36.34
C PRO A 122 -11.47 15.49 -36.38
N SER A 123 -11.11 15.95 -37.57
CA SER A 123 -10.06 16.95 -37.79
C SER A 123 -10.20 18.10 -36.78
N GLN A 124 -9.08 18.46 -36.14
CA GLN A 124 -9.00 19.54 -35.17
C GLN A 124 -9.64 20.83 -35.72
N PRO A 125 -10.43 21.58 -34.93
CA PRO A 125 -10.80 22.93 -35.31
C PRO A 125 -9.56 23.84 -35.19
N GLU A 126 -9.36 24.63 -36.23
CA GLU A 126 -8.28 25.60 -36.37
C GLU A 126 -8.22 26.58 -35.18
N ILE A 127 -6.99 26.89 -34.77
CA ILE A 127 -6.68 27.85 -33.71
C ILE A 127 -7.08 29.25 -34.19
N ALA A 128 -8.13 29.82 -33.60
CA ALA A 128 -8.41 31.25 -33.71
C ALA A 128 -7.58 32.04 -32.66
N ALA A 129 -6.94 33.11 -33.13
CA ALA A 129 -6.04 34.01 -32.41
C ALA A 129 -6.70 34.73 -31.20
N PRO A 130 -5.92 35.33 -30.28
CA PRO A 130 -6.40 35.73 -28.96
C PRO A 130 -7.15 37.06 -29.01
N ILE A 131 -8.28 37.14 -28.30
CA ILE A 131 -8.97 38.39 -28.00
C ILE A 131 -8.75 38.71 -26.52
N ALA A 132 -8.09 39.85 -26.27
CA ALA A 132 -7.93 40.48 -24.96
C ALA A 132 -9.23 41.22 -24.54
N SER A 133 -9.30 41.60 -23.25
CA SER A 133 -10.31 42.43 -22.55
C SER A 133 -11.35 41.60 -21.78
N ALA A 134 -11.25 41.45 -20.44
CA ALA A 134 -11.52 42.39 -19.33
C ALA A 134 -12.98 42.38 -18.84
N ILE A 135 -13.13 42.60 -17.51
CA ILE A 135 -14.35 42.97 -16.75
C ILE A 135 -15.25 41.76 -16.38
N ALA A 136 -15.92 41.60 -15.24
CA ALA A 136 -16.20 42.41 -14.04
C ALA A 136 -16.45 41.47 -12.85
N VAL A 137 -16.29 42.04 -11.65
CA VAL A 137 -16.93 41.59 -10.41
C VAL A 137 -18.40 41.95 -10.47
N GLU A 138 -19.32 41.01 -10.20
CA GLU A 138 -20.62 41.34 -9.62
C GLU A 138 -21.29 40.14 -8.93
N SER A 139 -21.92 40.47 -7.80
CA SER A 139 -22.56 39.55 -6.85
C SER A 139 -23.92 39.08 -7.35
N LEU A 140 -24.38 37.88 -6.95
CA LEU A 140 -25.81 37.61 -6.82
C LEU A 140 -26.08 36.56 -5.73
N THR A 141 -26.95 36.98 -4.82
CA THR A 141 -27.47 36.30 -3.63
C THR A 141 -28.67 35.40 -3.95
N GLN A 142 -28.77 34.32 -3.16
CA GLN A 142 -29.97 33.61 -2.67
C GLN A 142 -30.81 32.73 -3.62
N GLY A 143 -31.08 31.51 -3.14
CA GLY A 143 -32.16 30.64 -3.58
C GLY A 143 -31.97 29.16 -3.22
N ILE A 144 -31.99 28.81 -1.93
CA ILE A 144 -32.08 27.41 -1.47
C ILE A 144 -33.55 27.08 -1.19
N MET A 145 -34.07 25.97 -1.74
CA MET A 145 -34.95 25.02 -1.05
C MET A 145 -34.94 23.65 -1.78
N PRO A 146 -35.17 22.53 -1.06
CA PRO A 146 -34.79 21.18 -1.48
C PRO A 146 -35.94 20.43 -2.16
N ASN A 147 -35.64 19.32 -2.83
CA ASN A 147 -36.65 18.29 -3.01
C ASN A 147 -36.10 16.86 -2.87
N ALA A 148 -36.90 16.09 -2.14
CA ALA A 148 -36.70 14.73 -1.68
C ALA A 148 -37.04 13.69 -2.76
N ASN A 149 -36.55 12.46 -2.55
CA ASN A 149 -37.16 11.15 -2.87
C ASN A 149 -36.15 10.10 -2.38
N GLY A 150 -36.46 9.06 -1.61
CA GLY A 150 -37.71 8.48 -1.16
C GLY A 150 -37.43 6.99 -0.93
N TYR A 151 -37.06 6.61 0.29
CA TYR A 151 -36.88 5.21 0.70
C TYR A 151 -38.16 4.72 1.38
N THR A 152 -38.80 3.69 0.85
CA THR A 152 -39.90 2.99 1.52
C THR A 152 -39.43 1.62 2.02
N ASN A 153 -39.55 1.44 3.33
CA ASN A 153 -39.27 0.21 4.06
C ASN A 153 -40.48 -0.74 4.02
N GLY A 154 -40.25 -1.99 3.65
CA GLY A 154 -41.15 -3.12 3.92
C GLY A 154 -40.70 -3.86 5.17
N ARG A 155 -41.49 -3.79 6.24
CA ARG A 155 -41.26 -4.45 7.53
C ARG A 155 -42.06 -5.76 7.56
N SER A 156 -41.43 -6.86 7.96
CA SER A 156 -42.13 -8.05 8.46
C SER A 156 -41.48 -8.49 9.77
N THR A 157 -42.32 -8.91 10.72
CA THR A 157 -42.02 -9.03 12.15
C THR A 157 -42.04 -10.49 12.64
N ASN A 158 -41.16 -10.73 13.62
CA ASN A 158 -41.24 -11.64 14.77
C ASN A 158 -40.75 -13.10 14.65
N GLY A 159 -39.86 -13.45 15.58
CA GLY A 159 -39.48 -14.81 15.96
C GLY A 159 -38.26 -14.85 16.89
N THR A 160 -38.48 -14.79 18.20
CA THR A 160 -37.48 -14.86 19.26
C THR A 160 -36.89 -16.27 19.39
N THR A 161 -35.56 -16.46 19.32
CA THR A 161 -34.88 -17.60 19.97
C THR A 161 -33.40 -17.28 20.20
N THR A 162 -33.00 -17.31 21.47
CA THR A 162 -31.60 -17.28 21.94
C THR A 162 -30.85 -18.51 21.41
N THR A 163 -29.87 -18.31 20.54
CA THR A 163 -28.92 -19.36 20.12
C THR A 163 -27.51 -18.77 20.06
N GLN A 164 -26.56 -19.54 20.62
CA GLN A 164 -25.14 -19.27 20.58
C GLN A 164 -24.69 -19.06 19.13
N LEU A 165 -23.97 -17.97 18.88
CA LEU A 165 -23.44 -17.64 17.56
C LEU A 165 -22.33 -18.66 17.23
N VAL A 166 -22.70 -19.62 16.38
CA VAL A 166 -21.77 -20.33 15.52
C VAL A 166 -21.47 -19.38 14.37
N ASP A 167 -20.19 -19.10 14.12
CA ASP A 167 -19.74 -18.25 13.03
C ASP A 167 -20.28 -18.77 11.69
N ASP A 168 -21.23 -18.06 11.07
CA ASP A 168 -21.70 -18.35 9.73
C ASP A 168 -20.65 -17.84 8.72
N GLU A 169 -19.72 -18.72 8.36
CA GLU A 169 -18.65 -18.52 7.36
C GLU A 169 -19.19 -18.53 5.90
N SER A 170 -20.21 -17.73 5.57
CA SER A 170 -20.79 -17.73 4.22
C SER A 170 -20.64 -16.43 3.43
N SER A 171 -20.12 -15.34 4.00
CA SER A 171 -19.81 -14.15 3.18
C SER A 171 -18.45 -14.27 2.51
N HIS A 172 -18.44 -14.26 1.17
CA HIS A 172 -17.28 -14.48 0.30
C HIS A 172 -16.43 -13.21 0.05
N ASP A 173 -16.67 -12.10 0.76
CA ASP A 173 -16.00 -10.81 0.49
C ASP A 173 -14.60 -10.69 1.12
N PRO A 174 -13.63 -10.03 0.44
CA PRO A 174 -12.24 -9.95 0.90
C PRO A 174 -12.16 -9.19 2.21
N ALA A 175 -11.48 -9.79 3.20
CA ALA A 175 -11.20 -9.11 4.46
C ALA A 175 -10.43 -7.82 4.16
N LEU A 176 -11.05 -6.67 4.44
CA LEU A 176 -10.42 -5.36 4.28
C LEU A 176 -9.17 -5.26 5.17
N GLN A 177 -8.09 -4.70 4.61
CA GLN A 177 -6.81 -4.51 5.28
C GLN A 177 -6.52 -3.01 5.35
N GLU A 178 -6.38 -2.49 6.56
CA GLU A 178 -6.03 -1.09 6.84
C GLU A 178 -4.52 -0.94 6.95
N CYS A 179 -4.02 0.26 6.67
CA CYS A 179 -2.63 0.66 6.80
C CYS A 179 -2.59 2.17 7.05
N THR A 180 -1.49 2.68 7.55
CA THR A 180 -1.25 4.14 7.52
C THR A 180 0.22 4.37 7.28
N ALA A 181 0.56 5.27 6.37
CA ALA A 181 1.92 5.59 5.99
C ALA A 181 2.13 7.10 5.94
N ALA A 182 3.35 7.54 6.23
CA ALA A 182 3.76 8.93 6.13
C ALA A 182 5.19 9.06 5.58
N GLY A 183 5.44 10.17 4.89
CA GLY A 183 6.77 10.60 4.50
C GLY A 183 7.02 11.99 5.08
N ILE A 184 8.16 12.21 5.72
CA ILE A 184 8.47 13.42 6.50
C ILE A 184 9.80 13.98 6.00
N LEU A 185 9.81 15.27 5.65
CA LEU A 185 11.01 15.96 5.17
C LEU A 185 11.96 16.30 6.32
N ALA A 186 13.24 16.46 5.99
CA ALA A 186 14.33 16.73 6.92
C ALA A 186 14.05 17.95 7.81
N GLU A 187 13.50 19.04 7.25
CA GLU A 187 13.19 20.27 7.98
C GLU A 187 12.09 20.12 9.05
N ALA A 188 11.34 19.02 9.03
CA ALA A 188 10.34 18.72 10.05
C ALA A 188 10.92 17.90 11.22
N THR A 189 12.15 17.40 11.10
CA THR A 189 12.75 16.50 12.08
C THR A 189 13.87 17.17 12.86
N THR A 190 14.05 16.77 14.12
CA THR A 190 15.17 17.22 14.98
C THR A 190 16.52 16.72 14.49
N SER A 191 16.55 15.58 13.79
CA SER A 191 17.78 14.98 13.26
C SER A 191 18.21 15.53 11.89
N GLY A 192 17.36 16.33 11.23
CA GLY A 192 17.56 16.75 9.85
C GLY A 192 17.50 15.56 8.87
N SER A 193 16.75 14.51 9.20
CA SER A 193 16.67 13.27 8.43
C SER A 193 15.33 13.12 7.73
N VAL A 194 15.33 12.52 6.55
CA VAL A 194 14.10 12.18 5.82
C VAL A 194 13.58 10.85 6.34
N LEU A 195 12.30 10.79 6.72
CA LEU A 195 11.70 9.60 7.32
C LEU A 195 10.53 9.08 6.49
N LEU A 196 10.45 7.76 6.29
CA LEU A 196 9.23 7.06 5.88
C LEU A 196 8.75 6.17 7.01
N VAL A 197 7.46 6.23 7.34
CA VAL A 197 6.90 5.54 8.51
C VAL A 197 5.60 4.85 8.15
N GLN A 198 5.33 3.69 8.75
CA GLN A 198 4.11 2.96 8.48
C GLN A 198 3.65 2.06 9.63
N ASN A 199 2.34 2.08 9.91
CA ASN A 199 1.60 0.97 10.52
C ASN A 199 1.06 0.06 9.41
N TRP A 200 1.40 -1.23 9.50
CA TRP A 200 0.87 -2.27 8.64
C TRP A 200 -0.18 -3.07 9.39
N ASP A 201 -1.46 -2.93 9.03
CA ASP A 201 -2.53 -3.69 9.69
C ASP A 201 -2.94 -4.89 8.83
N MET A 202 -3.10 -6.03 9.50
CA MET A 202 -3.44 -7.32 8.89
C MET A 202 -4.31 -8.14 9.83
N SER A 203 -4.84 -9.26 9.31
CA SER A 203 -5.50 -10.26 10.15
C SER A 203 -4.56 -10.69 11.27
N ALA A 204 -5.12 -10.80 12.48
CA ALA A 204 -4.41 -11.28 13.66
C ALA A 204 -3.72 -12.64 13.44
N SER A 205 -4.25 -13.47 12.54
CA SER A 205 -3.66 -14.75 12.16
C SER A 205 -2.21 -14.64 11.64
N VAL A 206 -1.88 -13.59 10.89
CA VAL A 206 -0.52 -13.34 10.39
C VAL A 206 0.44 -13.06 11.56
N TYR A 207 -0.05 -12.37 12.59
CA TYR A 207 0.72 -12.11 13.81
C TYR A 207 0.84 -13.36 14.68
N THR A 208 -0.25 -14.09 14.92
CA THR A 208 -0.27 -15.26 15.81
C THR A 208 0.43 -16.48 15.21
N ASN A 209 0.42 -16.61 13.88
CA ASN A 209 1.17 -17.66 13.18
C ASN A 209 2.61 -17.22 12.85
N ASP A 210 2.97 -15.98 13.25
CA ASP A 210 4.30 -15.40 13.07
C ASP A 210 4.83 -15.50 11.62
N THR A 211 4.00 -15.21 10.63
CA THR A 211 4.35 -15.40 9.21
C THR A 211 5.04 -14.19 8.57
N ALA A 212 5.23 -13.09 9.31
CA ALA A 212 6.06 -11.96 8.88
C ALA A 212 7.54 -12.14 9.27
N LEU A 213 8.41 -11.48 8.50
CA LEU A 213 9.86 -11.50 8.68
C LEU A 213 10.51 -10.16 8.29
N LEU A 214 11.76 -10.00 8.71
CA LEU A 214 12.66 -8.93 8.28
C LEU A 214 13.60 -9.53 7.24
N LEU A 215 13.66 -8.94 6.05
CA LEU A 215 14.48 -9.42 4.94
C LEU A 215 15.60 -8.42 4.65
N GLU A 216 16.83 -8.82 4.93
CA GLU A 216 18.04 -8.09 4.57
C GLU A 216 18.66 -8.75 3.33
N VAL A 217 18.83 -7.98 2.26
CA VAL A 217 19.25 -8.46 0.96
C VAL A 217 20.57 -7.80 0.58
N HIS A 218 21.56 -8.61 0.26
CA HIS A 218 22.83 -8.20 -0.32
C HIS A 218 22.96 -8.78 -1.72
N PRO A 219 22.53 -8.04 -2.75
CA PRO A 219 22.65 -8.47 -4.14
C PRO A 219 24.10 -8.81 -4.51
N ASP A 220 24.27 -9.63 -5.55
CA ASP A 220 25.60 -9.83 -6.12
C ASP A 220 26.12 -8.51 -6.71
N PRO A 221 27.41 -8.17 -6.53
CA PRO A 221 27.97 -6.97 -7.14
C PRO A 221 27.74 -6.87 -8.65
N SER A 222 27.61 -7.99 -9.37
CA SER A 222 27.37 -8.01 -10.81
C SER A 222 26.00 -7.43 -11.21
N GLU A 223 25.04 -7.36 -10.29
CA GLU A 223 23.69 -6.84 -10.56
C GLU A 223 23.64 -5.30 -10.54
N GLY A 224 24.60 -4.64 -9.90
CA GLY A 224 24.63 -3.17 -9.83
C GLY A 224 23.44 -2.54 -9.10
N ILE A 225 22.76 -3.30 -8.23
CA ILE A 225 21.62 -2.83 -7.41
C ILE A 225 22.00 -2.73 -5.93
N PRO A 226 21.38 -1.82 -5.15
CA PRO A 226 21.76 -1.57 -3.77
C PRO A 226 21.32 -2.70 -2.82
N ALA A 227 22.03 -2.84 -1.69
CA ALA A 227 21.54 -3.63 -0.57
C ALA A 227 20.20 -3.06 -0.07
N MET A 228 19.34 -3.93 0.48
CA MET A 228 17.98 -3.56 0.87
C MET A 228 17.60 -4.16 2.23
N PHE A 229 16.72 -3.48 2.93
CA PHE A 229 16.05 -3.98 4.12
C PHE A 229 14.55 -3.82 3.97
N LEU A 230 13.80 -4.90 4.20
CA LEU A 230 12.35 -4.95 4.02
C LEU A 230 11.66 -5.61 5.21
N VAL A 231 10.42 -5.19 5.45
CA VAL A 231 9.46 -5.93 6.28
C VAL A 231 8.39 -6.51 5.36
N THR A 232 8.15 -7.82 5.47
CA THR A 232 7.32 -8.58 4.52
C THR A 232 6.73 -9.86 5.12
N GLU A 233 5.76 -10.50 4.46
CA GLU A 233 5.36 -11.88 4.79
C GLU A 233 6.38 -12.88 4.21
N ALA A 234 6.58 -14.02 4.87
CA ALA A 234 7.50 -15.05 4.41
C ALA A 234 7.17 -15.53 2.99
N GLY A 235 8.18 -15.61 2.12
CA GLY A 235 8.03 -15.99 0.71
C GLY A 235 7.75 -14.81 -0.24
N GLN A 236 7.47 -13.62 0.28
CA GLN A 236 7.37 -12.40 -0.53
C GLN A 236 8.74 -11.74 -0.73
N LEU A 237 8.96 -11.12 -1.88
CA LEU A 237 10.20 -10.35 -2.14
C LEU A 237 10.21 -8.99 -1.44
N GLY A 238 9.05 -8.50 -0.99
CA GLY A 238 8.94 -7.24 -0.27
C GLY A 238 7.53 -6.73 -0.12
N ARG A 239 7.34 -5.88 0.90
CA ARG A 239 6.09 -5.13 1.11
C ARG A 239 6.36 -3.65 1.38
N SER A 240 7.19 -3.35 2.37
CA SER A 240 7.74 -2.01 2.61
C SER A 240 9.23 -2.14 2.90
N GLY A 241 10.03 -1.14 2.57
CA GLY A 241 11.46 -1.23 2.78
C GLY A 241 12.22 0.01 2.36
N ILE A 242 13.53 -0.09 2.47
CA ILE A 242 14.53 0.93 2.17
C ILE A 242 15.75 0.25 1.54
N ASN A 243 16.48 0.98 0.71
CA ASN A 243 17.74 0.52 0.12
C ASN A 243 18.95 1.38 0.52
N ALA A 244 20.14 0.86 0.26
CA ALA A 244 21.42 1.53 0.53
C ALA A 244 21.59 2.84 -0.24
N ALA A 245 20.90 3.01 -1.36
CA ALA A 245 20.88 4.25 -2.13
C ALA A 245 19.98 5.33 -1.51
N GLY A 246 19.19 5.02 -0.47
CA GLY A 246 18.38 5.97 0.28
C GLY A 246 16.97 6.12 -0.21
N LEU A 247 16.52 5.17 -1.04
CA LEU A 247 15.15 5.12 -1.53
C LEU A 247 14.36 4.22 -0.60
N ALA A 248 13.15 4.64 -0.25
CA ALA A 248 12.25 3.84 0.58
C ALA A 248 10.81 3.88 0.04
N VAL A 249 10.05 2.84 0.36
CA VAL A 249 8.65 2.68 -0.03
C VAL A 249 7.82 2.06 1.09
N CYS A 250 6.69 2.70 1.37
CA CYS A 250 5.59 2.21 2.20
C CYS A 250 4.32 2.11 1.35
N ALA A 251 3.37 1.26 1.73
CA ALA A 251 2.19 1.03 0.91
C ALA A 251 0.89 0.81 1.70
N CYS A 252 -0.19 1.46 1.27
CA CYS A 252 -1.54 1.25 1.80
C CYS A 252 -2.45 0.69 0.71
N SER A 253 -3.49 -0.05 1.10
CA SER A 253 -4.43 -0.61 0.13
C SER A 253 -5.30 0.49 -0.46
N LEU A 254 -5.57 0.44 -1.76
CA LEU A 254 -6.65 1.21 -2.39
C LEU A 254 -7.50 0.26 -3.23
N MET A 255 -8.74 0.67 -3.48
CA MET A 255 -9.67 -0.07 -4.32
C MET A 255 -10.51 0.93 -5.09
N SER A 256 -10.51 0.87 -6.41
CA SER A 256 -11.32 1.77 -7.24
C SER A 256 -12.24 0.96 -8.13
N THR A 257 -13.31 1.60 -8.64
CA THR A 257 -14.17 1.00 -9.67
C THR A 257 -13.46 0.85 -11.00
N GLU A 258 -12.21 1.31 -11.14
CA GLU A 258 -11.35 1.03 -12.29
C GLU A 258 -10.72 -0.38 -12.22
N ASP A 259 -10.55 -0.93 -11.02
CA ASP A 259 -9.98 -2.26 -10.80
C ASP A 259 -10.74 -3.34 -11.60
N TYR A 260 -10.01 -4.27 -12.21
CA TYR A 260 -10.59 -5.25 -13.11
C TYR A 260 -10.04 -6.67 -12.91
N PHE A 261 -10.87 -7.65 -13.25
CA PHE A 261 -10.49 -9.05 -13.29
C PHE A 261 -9.49 -9.29 -14.44
N PRO A 262 -8.33 -9.93 -14.22
CA PRO A 262 -7.22 -9.91 -15.18
C PRO A 262 -7.37 -10.93 -16.33
N LEU A 263 -8.39 -11.78 -16.32
CA LEU A 263 -8.64 -12.75 -17.39
C LEU A 263 -9.88 -12.38 -18.20
N LEU A 264 -9.83 -12.69 -19.49
CA LEU A 264 -11.00 -12.69 -20.36
C LEU A 264 -11.81 -13.98 -20.15
N VAL A 265 -12.94 -13.90 -19.45
CA VAL A 265 -13.73 -15.08 -19.03
C VAL A 265 -14.86 -15.46 -20.02
N ASN A 266 -15.29 -14.58 -20.92
CA ASN A 266 -16.42 -14.86 -21.82
C ASN A 266 -16.10 -15.98 -22.84
N GLU A 267 -16.89 -17.06 -22.84
CA GLU A 267 -16.69 -18.27 -23.65
C GLU A 267 -16.72 -17.99 -25.17
N GLU A 268 -17.62 -17.13 -25.67
CA GLU A 268 -17.67 -16.76 -27.09
C GLU A 268 -16.40 -16.00 -27.53
N LYS A 269 -15.88 -15.13 -26.66
CA LYS A 269 -14.61 -14.42 -26.90
C LYS A 269 -13.42 -15.36 -26.78
N GLN A 270 -13.46 -16.34 -25.88
CA GLN A 270 -12.44 -17.39 -25.77
C GLN A 270 -12.43 -18.32 -26.99
N GLN A 271 -13.59 -18.71 -27.53
CA GLN A 271 -13.69 -19.52 -28.75
C GLN A 271 -13.19 -18.74 -29.98
N GLN A 272 -13.51 -17.45 -30.09
CA GLN A 272 -12.94 -16.58 -31.13
C GLN A 272 -11.42 -16.34 -30.95
N GLN A 273 -10.92 -16.27 -29.71
CA GLN A 273 -9.49 -16.19 -29.37
C GLN A 273 -8.71 -17.47 -29.69
N GLN A 274 -9.33 -18.65 -29.58
CA GLN A 274 -8.70 -19.92 -29.95
C GLN A 274 -8.65 -20.09 -31.49
N GLN A 275 -9.64 -19.56 -32.21
CA GLN A 275 -9.68 -19.62 -33.68
C GLN A 275 -8.75 -18.60 -34.37
N LYS A 276 -8.50 -17.43 -33.76
CA LYS A 276 -7.50 -16.45 -34.22
C LYS A 276 -6.20 -16.67 -33.44
N GLN A 277 -5.20 -17.34 -34.02
CA GLN A 277 -3.89 -17.62 -33.41
C GLN A 277 -3.41 -16.53 -32.41
N LYS A 278 -3.47 -16.85 -31.11
CA LYS A 278 -2.73 -16.26 -29.98
C LYS A 278 -2.86 -14.74 -29.75
N GLN A 279 -4.00 -14.25 -29.26
CA GLN A 279 -3.97 -13.05 -28.41
C GLN A 279 -3.79 -13.49 -26.96
N LYS A 280 -2.53 -13.42 -26.46
CA LYS A 280 -2.19 -13.72 -25.06
C LYS A 280 -2.84 -12.68 -24.13
N GLN A 281 -3.26 -13.08 -22.92
CA GLN A 281 -3.70 -12.12 -21.90
C GLN A 281 -2.62 -11.04 -21.71
N ALA A 282 -3.04 -9.82 -21.38
CA ALA A 282 -2.09 -8.74 -21.13
C ALA A 282 -1.16 -9.13 -19.97
N PRO A 283 0.17 -9.07 -20.14
CA PRO A 283 1.11 -9.36 -19.06
C PRO A 283 1.03 -8.25 -18.01
N LEU A 284 0.72 -8.59 -16.76
CA LEU A 284 0.59 -7.63 -15.65
C LEU A 284 1.60 -7.95 -14.54
N LEU A 285 2.16 -6.91 -13.92
CA LEU A 285 3.10 -7.05 -12.82
C LEU A 285 2.34 -6.95 -11.48
N PRO A 286 2.40 -7.97 -10.60
CA PRO A 286 1.83 -7.87 -9.26
C PRO A 286 2.30 -6.63 -8.49
N MET A 287 1.38 -5.98 -7.78
CA MET A 287 1.66 -4.68 -7.14
C MET A 287 2.77 -4.73 -6.08
N THR A 288 2.97 -5.86 -5.42
CA THR A 288 4.06 -6.03 -4.44
C THR A 288 5.43 -6.04 -5.13
N LEU A 289 5.54 -6.62 -6.32
CA LEU A 289 6.79 -6.72 -7.07
C LEU A 289 7.23 -5.36 -7.61
N MET A 290 6.29 -4.49 -7.94
CA MET A 290 6.61 -3.09 -8.29
C MET A 290 7.34 -2.36 -7.14
N ARG A 291 7.06 -2.69 -5.88
CA ARG A 291 7.75 -2.09 -4.71
C ARG A 291 9.18 -2.61 -4.60
N ARG A 292 9.38 -3.91 -4.83
CA ARG A 292 10.71 -4.52 -4.92
C ARG A 292 11.51 -3.92 -6.08
N GLN A 293 10.87 -3.76 -7.23
CA GLN A 293 11.46 -3.12 -8.41
C GLN A 293 11.87 -1.67 -8.12
N PHE A 294 11.05 -0.90 -7.39
CA PHE A 294 11.43 0.44 -6.94
C PHE A 294 12.71 0.41 -6.11
N LEU A 295 12.81 -0.51 -5.14
CA LEU A 295 13.97 -0.64 -4.25
C LEU A 295 15.24 -1.17 -4.94
N HIS A 296 15.16 -1.72 -6.16
CA HIS A 296 16.33 -2.03 -6.98
C HIS A 296 17.02 -0.79 -7.55
N ASN A 297 16.38 0.39 -7.52
CA ASN A 297 16.93 1.59 -8.14
C ASN A 297 17.88 2.32 -7.21
N ILE A 298 18.96 2.86 -7.78
CA ILE A 298 19.82 3.85 -7.12
C ILE A 298 19.29 5.27 -7.36
N ASN A 299 18.68 5.50 -8.52
CA ASN A 299 18.13 6.79 -8.90
C ASN A 299 16.62 6.85 -8.62
N PHE A 300 16.18 7.85 -7.84
CA PHE A 300 14.78 8.01 -7.47
C PHE A 300 13.84 8.18 -8.68
N SER A 301 14.27 8.93 -9.70
CA SER A 301 13.49 9.15 -10.92
C SER A 301 13.25 7.84 -11.69
N ASN A 302 14.26 6.99 -11.82
CA ASN A 302 14.12 5.66 -12.44
C ASN A 302 13.11 4.80 -11.66
N GLY A 303 13.16 4.85 -10.33
CA GLY A 303 12.15 4.19 -9.48
C GLY A 303 10.72 4.67 -9.77
N LEU A 304 10.52 5.99 -9.94
CA LEU A 304 9.22 6.55 -10.30
C LEU A 304 8.76 6.17 -11.72
N ILE A 305 9.68 6.05 -12.67
CA ILE A 305 9.40 5.56 -14.03
C ILE A 305 8.90 4.11 -13.96
N ASN A 306 9.51 3.25 -13.15
CA ASN A 306 9.04 1.87 -12.94
C ASN A 306 7.63 1.86 -12.35
N ILE A 307 7.40 2.67 -11.29
CA ILE A 307 6.06 2.79 -10.68
C ILE A 307 5.04 3.30 -11.69
N ARG A 308 5.35 4.27 -12.55
CA ARG A 308 4.38 4.81 -13.52
C ARG A 308 4.06 3.81 -14.64
N ASN A 309 5.05 3.05 -15.11
CA ASN A 309 4.90 2.24 -16.32
C ASN A 309 4.61 0.75 -16.05
N ALA A 310 4.68 0.29 -14.80
CA ALA A 310 4.28 -1.08 -14.46
C ALA A 310 2.82 -1.34 -14.87
N PRO A 311 2.53 -2.35 -15.71
CA PRO A 311 1.14 -2.67 -16.04
C PRO A 311 0.47 -3.34 -14.85
N ARG A 312 -0.75 -2.90 -14.53
CA ARG A 312 -1.48 -3.33 -13.33
C ARG A 312 -2.98 -3.34 -13.59
N HIS A 313 -3.72 -4.02 -12.70
CA HIS A 313 -5.17 -4.16 -12.77
C HIS A 313 -5.88 -3.87 -11.45
N VAL A 314 -5.13 -3.53 -10.40
CA VAL A 314 -5.66 -3.16 -9.11
C VAL A 314 -4.99 -1.88 -8.60
N SER A 315 -5.73 -1.13 -7.81
CA SER A 315 -5.27 0.13 -7.22
C SER A 315 -4.39 -0.11 -5.99
N ASN A 316 -3.49 0.83 -5.69
CA ASN A 316 -2.68 0.82 -4.47
C ASN A 316 -2.20 2.23 -4.12
N ARG A 317 -1.95 2.52 -2.85
CA ARG A 317 -1.22 3.73 -2.46
C ARG A 317 0.23 3.40 -2.16
N LEU A 318 1.15 4.20 -2.70
CA LEU A 318 2.57 4.17 -2.33
C LEU A 318 2.97 5.50 -1.71
N VAL A 319 3.67 5.45 -0.58
CA VAL A 319 4.44 6.58 -0.07
C VAL A 319 5.89 6.26 -0.30
N VAL A 320 6.57 7.07 -1.14
CA VAL A 320 7.97 6.86 -1.54
C VAL A 320 8.80 8.07 -1.17
N GLY A 321 10.10 7.87 -0.97
CA GLY A 321 11.02 8.97 -0.71
C GLY A 321 12.46 8.66 -1.08
N THR A 322 13.27 9.71 -1.11
CA THR A 322 14.74 9.67 -1.25
C THR A 322 15.38 10.44 -0.10
N ALA A 323 16.61 10.05 0.26
CA ALA A 323 17.45 10.77 1.21
C ALA A 323 17.78 12.20 0.77
N ASP A 324 17.59 12.54 -0.52
CA ASP A 324 17.77 13.88 -1.09
C ASP A 324 16.64 14.86 -0.70
N ASN A 325 16.08 14.70 0.49
CA ASN A 325 15.00 15.50 1.05
C ASN A 325 13.74 15.61 0.16
N PHE A 326 13.24 14.46 -0.31
CA PHE A 326 12.03 14.42 -1.12
C PHE A 326 11.16 13.20 -0.81
N VAL A 327 9.85 13.42 -0.68
CA VAL A 327 8.85 12.37 -0.46
C VAL A 327 7.61 12.61 -1.34
N LEU A 328 6.88 11.55 -1.66
CA LEU A 328 5.65 11.57 -2.46
C LEU A 328 4.62 10.60 -1.88
N ASN A 329 3.36 11.00 -1.91
CA ASN A 329 2.22 10.10 -1.77
C ASN A 329 1.57 9.90 -3.15
N MET A 330 1.44 8.65 -3.59
CA MET A 330 0.99 8.26 -4.92
C MET A 330 -0.25 7.37 -4.81
N GLU A 331 -1.39 7.85 -5.27
CA GLU A 331 -2.60 7.03 -5.45
C GLU A 331 -2.56 6.44 -6.85
N VAL A 332 -2.25 5.14 -6.92
CA VAL A 332 -2.05 4.41 -8.16
C VAL A 332 -3.32 3.64 -8.51
N THR A 333 -3.82 3.82 -9.72
CA THR A 333 -4.93 3.06 -10.31
C THR A 333 -4.43 2.28 -11.54
N PRO A 334 -5.26 1.43 -12.17
CA PRO A 334 -4.84 0.72 -13.37
C PRO A 334 -4.34 1.60 -14.52
N SER A 335 -4.89 2.81 -14.71
CA SER A 335 -4.49 3.70 -15.81
C SER A 335 -3.70 4.94 -15.38
N ALA A 336 -3.74 5.32 -14.10
CA ALA A 336 -3.23 6.60 -13.66
C ALA A 336 -2.43 6.53 -12.36
N VAL A 337 -1.64 7.58 -12.13
CA VAL A 337 -0.95 7.82 -10.87
C VAL A 337 -1.27 9.25 -10.44
N HIS A 338 -2.01 9.40 -9.36
CA HIS A 338 -2.35 10.70 -8.79
C HIS A 338 -1.36 11.05 -7.69
N LEU A 339 -0.68 12.19 -7.86
CA LEU A 339 0.44 12.59 -7.01
C LEU A 339 0.01 13.61 -5.97
N ALA A 340 0.49 13.42 -4.74
CA ALA A 340 0.41 14.39 -3.65
C ALA A 340 1.83 14.65 -3.11
N TYR A 341 2.15 15.93 -2.98
CA TYR A 341 3.47 16.41 -2.57
C TYR A 341 3.41 16.98 -1.14
N PRO A 342 4.50 16.89 -0.37
CA PRO A 342 4.66 17.72 0.81
C PRO A 342 4.81 19.17 0.37
N TYR A 343 4.43 20.11 1.22
CA TYR A 343 4.66 21.53 0.98
C TYR A 343 5.60 22.07 2.05
N ALA A 344 6.83 22.38 1.64
CA ALA A 344 7.85 22.94 2.51
C ALA A 344 7.45 24.36 2.96
N THR A 345 7.48 24.60 4.26
CA THR A 345 7.17 25.89 4.87
C THR A 345 8.37 26.84 4.73
N SER A 346 8.50 27.49 3.58
CA SER A 346 9.50 28.55 3.38
C SER A 346 8.98 29.96 3.69
N SER A 347 7.72 30.10 4.09
CA SER A 347 7.05 31.39 4.31
C SER A 347 6.37 31.44 5.68
N THR A 348 6.35 32.64 6.28
CA THR A 348 5.56 33.02 7.47
C THR A 348 4.06 32.77 7.32
N TYR A 349 3.62 32.40 6.11
CA TYR A 349 2.28 31.92 5.81
C TYR A 349 2.34 30.46 5.36
N THR A 350 1.92 29.55 6.24
CA THR A 350 1.57 28.17 5.86
C THR A 350 0.06 28.15 5.64
N PRO A 351 -0.45 28.05 4.40
CA PRO A 351 -1.88 27.89 4.22
C PRO A 351 -2.34 26.62 4.93
N VAL A 352 -3.54 26.66 5.53
CA VAL A 352 -4.13 25.50 6.21
C VAL A 352 -4.12 24.31 5.24
N GLY A 353 -3.36 23.26 5.55
CA GLY A 353 -3.25 22.07 4.69
C GLY A 353 -1.85 21.80 4.11
N HIS A 354 -0.90 22.74 4.23
CA HIS A 354 0.45 22.59 3.69
C HIS A 354 1.43 22.16 4.78
N TYR A 355 1.99 20.96 4.69
CA TYR A 355 2.89 20.43 5.71
C TYR A 355 4.18 19.87 5.09
N PRO A 356 5.31 19.90 5.81
CA PRO A 356 6.58 19.29 5.41
C PRO A 356 6.54 17.75 5.48
N PHE A 357 5.36 17.16 5.30
CA PHE A 357 5.12 15.72 5.29
C PHE A 357 3.89 15.40 4.45
N VAL A 358 3.79 14.14 4.03
CA VAL A 358 2.60 13.54 3.42
C VAL A 358 2.12 12.38 4.28
N VAL A 359 0.83 12.12 4.30
CA VAL A 359 0.22 10.98 5.00
C VAL A 359 -0.80 10.31 4.08
N GLY A 360 -0.96 9.00 4.20
CA GLY A 360 -2.04 8.27 3.54
C GLY A 360 -2.48 7.02 4.28
N ALA A 361 -3.80 6.81 4.27
CA ALA A 361 -4.49 5.58 4.69
C ALA A 361 -5.01 4.80 3.46
N ASN A 362 -6.22 4.24 3.50
CA ASN A 362 -6.72 3.27 2.54
C ASN A 362 -7.89 3.78 1.68
N HIS A 363 -8.01 5.09 1.52
CA HIS A 363 -9.02 5.75 0.69
C HIS A 363 -8.40 6.83 -0.19
N PHE A 364 -9.02 7.12 -1.33
CA PHE A 364 -8.57 8.17 -2.25
C PHE A 364 -8.94 9.56 -1.74
N VAL A 365 -7.95 10.46 -1.71
CA VAL A 365 -8.13 11.88 -1.33
C VAL A 365 -7.73 12.83 -2.44
N ASN A 366 -7.10 12.35 -3.51
CA ASN A 366 -6.64 13.23 -4.57
C ASN A 366 -7.81 13.77 -5.41
N PRO A 367 -7.95 15.10 -5.56
CA PRO A 367 -9.03 15.69 -6.35
C PRO A 367 -9.06 15.20 -7.81
N ALA A 368 -7.90 14.90 -8.40
CA ALA A 368 -7.83 14.37 -9.76
C ALA A 368 -8.42 12.96 -9.89
N PHE A 369 -8.33 12.14 -8.84
CA PHE A 369 -9.03 10.86 -8.81
C PHE A 369 -10.54 11.07 -8.72
N HIS A 370 -11.01 11.96 -7.84
CA HIS A 370 -12.45 12.26 -7.72
C HIS A 370 -13.04 12.87 -9.01
N ALA A 371 -12.22 13.56 -9.80
CA ALA A 371 -12.61 14.09 -11.11
C ALA A 371 -12.51 13.07 -12.26
N SER A 372 -11.94 11.88 -12.04
CA SER A 372 -11.68 10.89 -13.11
C SER A 372 -12.93 10.13 -13.59
N GLY A 373 -14.03 10.20 -12.84
CA GLY A 373 -15.23 9.41 -13.07
C GLY A 373 -15.17 8.00 -12.45
N TRP A 374 -14.02 7.59 -11.93
CA TRP A 374 -13.90 6.41 -11.07
C TRP A 374 -14.32 6.73 -9.63
N ALA A 375 -14.75 5.70 -8.91
CA ALA A 375 -15.17 5.80 -7.52
C ALA A 375 -14.29 4.92 -6.62
N ASP A 376 -14.08 5.37 -5.39
CA ASP A 376 -13.46 4.55 -4.34
C ASP A 376 -14.43 3.41 -3.97
N ARG A 377 -13.92 2.18 -3.94
CA ARG A 377 -14.68 1.00 -3.50
C ARG A 377 -14.47 0.68 -2.02
N ASN A 378 -13.60 1.40 -1.32
CA ASN A 378 -13.48 1.25 0.13
C ASN A 378 -14.79 1.70 0.80
N PRO A 379 -15.45 0.84 1.60
CA PRO A 379 -16.76 1.14 2.20
C PRO A 379 -16.67 2.10 3.42
N GLY A 380 -15.53 2.77 3.62
CA GLY A 380 -15.34 3.79 4.64
C GLY A 380 -14.96 3.23 6.01
N GLY A 381 -15.34 3.95 7.07
CA GLY A 381 -14.99 3.57 8.44
C GLY A 381 -13.64 4.16 8.87
N SER A 382 -12.75 3.33 9.43
CA SER A 382 -11.52 3.85 10.05
C SER A 382 -10.59 4.56 9.07
N THR A 383 -10.53 4.08 7.83
CA THR A 383 -9.70 4.68 6.77
C THR A 383 -9.86 6.20 6.64
N TRP A 384 -11.07 6.75 6.83
CA TRP A 384 -11.39 8.17 6.60
C TRP A 384 -10.79 9.14 7.62
N PHE A 385 -10.32 8.65 8.77
CA PHE A 385 -9.73 9.53 9.77
C PHE A 385 -8.27 9.18 10.10
N ARG A 386 -7.78 7.98 9.76
CA ARG A 386 -6.46 7.52 10.21
C ARG A 386 -5.30 8.42 9.75
N ASP A 387 -5.32 8.82 8.49
CA ASP A 387 -4.34 9.76 7.94
C ASP A 387 -4.48 11.16 8.54
N VAL A 388 -5.71 11.62 8.77
CA VAL A 388 -6.01 12.88 9.47
C VAL A 388 -5.46 12.86 10.90
N ARG A 389 -5.62 11.74 11.63
CA ARG A 389 -5.12 11.58 13.00
C ARG A 389 -3.60 11.56 13.06
N VAL A 390 -2.95 10.82 12.16
CA VAL A 390 -1.49 10.85 12.05
C VAL A 390 -1.01 12.25 11.68
N ALA A 391 -1.63 12.92 10.71
CA ALA A 391 -1.29 14.28 10.35
C ALA A 391 -1.46 15.25 11.53
N GLN A 392 -2.52 15.13 12.33
CA GLN A 392 -2.71 15.91 13.56
C GLN A 392 -1.60 15.66 14.58
N GLY A 393 -1.19 14.40 14.78
CA GLY A 393 -0.07 14.05 15.65
C GLY A 393 1.27 14.63 15.18
N LEU A 394 1.49 14.68 13.86
CA LEU A 394 2.70 15.26 13.25
C LEU A 394 2.69 16.80 13.21
N ARG A 395 1.54 17.46 13.42
CA ARG A 395 1.39 18.93 13.33
C ARG A 395 1.90 19.73 14.53
N ARG A 396 2.44 19.10 15.58
CA ARG A 396 2.71 19.68 16.91
C ARG A 396 2.68 21.23 16.98
N PRO A 397 1.67 21.82 17.64
CA PRO A 397 1.66 23.26 17.87
C PRO A 397 2.83 23.67 18.76
N ALA A 398 3.38 24.87 18.57
CA ALA A 398 4.37 25.42 19.50
C ALA A 398 3.83 25.43 20.94
N GLY A 399 4.68 25.09 21.92
CA GLY A 399 4.36 25.21 23.35
C GLY A 399 3.95 23.92 24.08
N VAL A 400 3.91 22.76 23.42
CA VAL A 400 3.78 21.46 24.12
C VAL A 400 5.10 21.15 24.85
N LYS A 401 5.03 20.76 26.14
CA LYS A 401 6.21 20.36 26.95
C LYS A 401 7.05 19.32 26.20
N GLY A 402 8.30 19.66 25.89
CA GLY A 402 9.25 18.77 25.20
C GLY A 402 9.41 19.05 23.70
N ALA A 403 8.61 19.95 23.10
CA ALA A 403 8.84 20.40 21.72
C ALA A 403 10.14 21.21 21.63
N VAL A 404 11.06 20.79 20.75
CA VAL A 404 12.23 21.61 20.40
C VAL A 404 11.73 22.75 19.53
N ALA A 405 11.64 23.95 20.11
CA ALA A 405 11.20 25.14 19.40
C ALA A 405 12.10 25.38 18.17
N ARG A 406 11.49 25.52 16.99
CA ARG A 406 12.18 26.03 15.81
C ARG A 406 12.51 27.51 16.09
N LYS A 407 13.76 27.83 16.43
CA LYS A 407 14.21 29.23 16.47
C LYS A 407 14.25 29.73 15.03
N VAL A 408 13.17 30.36 14.58
CA VAL A 408 13.20 31.16 13.35
C VAL A 408 13.55 32.58 13.77
N ASN A 409 14.75 33.05 13.41
CA ASN A 409 15.08 34.46 13.54
C ASN A 409 14.33 35.21 12.41
N THR A 410 13.11 35.67 12.67
CA THR A 410 12.44 36.66 11.81
C THR A 410 12.47 38.03 12.48
N ALA A 411 12.67 39.08 11.70
CA ALA A 411 12.62 40.47 12.15
C ALA A 411 11.18 40.95 12.47
N GLU A 412 10.17 40.10 12.25
CA GLU A 412 8.76 40.42 12.39
C GLU A 412 8.03 39.26 13.08
N GLY A 413 7.76 39.40 14.38
CA GLY A 413 6.68 38.72 15.12
C GLY A 413 6.70 37.19 15.27
N ASP A 414 6.35 36.71 16.46
CA ASP A 414 6.21 35.29 16.82
C ASP A 414 5.07 34.62 16.02
N GLY A 415 5.39 33.99 14.89
CA GLY A 415 4.53 33.04 14.19
C GLY A 415 4.80 31.59 14.64
N ASP A 416 3.74 30.79 14.83
CA ASP A 416 3.82 29.37 15.22
C ASP A 416 4.41 28.51 14.09
N ALA A 417 5.73 28.31 14.13
CA ALA A 417 6.45 27.50 13.14
C ALA A 417 6.40 25.97 13.43
N GLY A 418 5.63 25.53 14.44
CA GLY A 418 5.62 24.15 14.93
C GLY A 418 6.95 23.72 15.56
N GLY A 419 6.91 22.72 16.45
CA GLY A 419 8.11 22.10 17.00
C GLY A 419 8.73 21.10 16.02
N LEU A 420 10.06 20.94 16.02
CA LEU A 420 10.72 19.84 15.29
C LEU A 420 10.34 18.49 15.91
N LEU A 421 10.14 17.47 15.06
CA LEU A 421 9.74 16.12 15.46
C LEU A 421 10.97 15.28 15.84
N THR A 422 10.95 14.67 17.01
CA THR A 422 11.84 13.55 17.34
C THR A 422 11.33 12.25 16.70
N PRO A 423 12.19 11.23 16.52
CA PRO A 423 11.73 9.93 16.07
C PRO A 423 10.61 9.35 16.94
N GLU A 424 10.64 9.60 18.25
CA GLU A 424 9.62 9.19 19.23
C GLU A 424 8.30 9.93 19.01
N ASP A 425 8.35 11.22 18.68
CA ASP A 425 7.16 12.02 18.36
C ASP A 425 6.45 11.47 17.12
N VAL A 426 7.23 11.09 16.11
CA VAL A 426 6.72 10.46 14.89
C VAL A 426 6.05 9.14 15.23
N THR A 427 6.69 8.27 16.01
CA THR A 427 6.08 7.01 16.46
C THR A 427 4.81 7.24 17.28
N GLN A 428 4.80 8.24 18.17
CA GLN A 428 3.64 8.59 18.99
C GLN A 428 2.43 9.02 18.14
N ALA A 429 2.64 9.66 16.99
CA ALA A 429 1.55 9.99 16.07
C ALA A 429 0.86 8.75 15.50
N PHE A 430 1.56 7.61 15.43
CA PHE A 430 1.03 6.31 15.00
C PHE A 430 0.49 5.46 16.15
N CYS A 431 0.56 5.94 17.38
CA CYS A 431 -0.02 5.32 18.58
C CYS A 431 -1.45 5.79 18.87
N ASP A 432 -2.14 6.45 17.93
CA ASP A 432 -3.49 6.98 18.14
C ASP A 432 -4.55 5.86 18.22
N HIS A 433 -5.41 5.96 19.24
CA HIS A 433 -6.48 4.99 19.55
C HIS A 433 -7.89 5.53 19.28
N LEU A 434 -8.05 6.59 18.49
CA LEU A 434 -9.39 7.06 18.15
C LEU A 434 -10.19 5.94 17.47
N SER A 435 -11.36 5.62 18.03
CA SER A 435 -12.26 4.56 17.57
C SER A 435 -11.71 3.13 17.67
N ALA A 436 -10.88 2.84 18.69
CA ALA A 436 -10.46 1.47 19.01
C ALA A 436 -11.67 0.50 19.03
N PRO A 437 -11.54 -0.71 18.45
CA PRO A 437 -10.30 -1.32 17.97
C PRO A 437 -9.87 -0.92 16.55
N SER A 438 -10.74 -0.25 15.80
CA SER A 438 -10.48 0.20 14.43
C SER A 438 -9.75 1.56 14.43
N SER A 439 -8.58 1.61 15.05
CA SER A 439 -7.77 2.82 15.25
C SER A 439 -6.43 2.78 14.52
N VAL A 440 -5.74 3.91 14.38
CA VAL A 440 -4.40 3.99 13.75
C VAL A 440 -3.45 2.94 14.34
N CYS A 441 -3.38 2.88 15.67
CA CYS A 441 -2.74 1.81 16.40
C CYS A 441 -3.77 0.71 16.67
N GLN A 442 -3.76 -0.34 15.85
CA GLN A 442 -4.79 -1.37 15.90
C GLN A 442 -4.38 -2.53 16.81
N HIS A 443 -5.27 -2.93 17.71
CA HIS A 443 -5.06 -4.01 18.69
C HIS A 443 -5.90 -5.23 18.34
N MET A 444 -5.44 -6.43 18.74
CA MET A 444 -5.95 -7.76 18.35
C MET A 444 -7.37 -8.08 18.84
N GLU A 445 -8.31 -7.19 18.56
CA GLU A 445 -9.72 -7.24 18.94
C GLU A 445 -10.57 -7.45 17.68
N ASP A 446 -11.77 -7.99 17.90
CA ASP A 446 -12.70 -8.22 16.80
C ASP A 446 -13.23 -6.89 16.26
N CYS A 447 -12.92 -6.62 15.00
CA CYS A 447 -13.28 -5.40 14.31
C CYS A 447 -14.53 -5.56 13.43
N THR A 448 -15.27 -6.66 13.60
CA THR A 448 -16.48 -6.96 12.83
C THR A 448 -17.55 -5.89 13.03
N VAL A 449 -17.89 -5.20 11.94
CA VAL A 449 -19.00 -4.25 11.93
C VAL A 449 -20.32 -5.02 11.83
N ARG A 450 -21.20 -4.83 12.81
CA ARG A 450 -22.51 -5.51 12.89
C ARG A 450 -23.60 -4.66 12.26
N GLY A 451 -24.62 -5.33 11.71
CA GLY A 451 -25.82 -4.65 11.18
C GLY A 451 -25.64 -4.00 9.80
N VAL A 452 -24.50 -4.23 9.15
CA VAL A 452 -24.25 -3.85 7.76
C VAL A 452 -23.97 -5.14 6.98
N PRO A 453 -24.93 -5.62 6.16
CA PRO A 453 -24.72 -6.81 5.34
C PRO A 453 -23.47 -6.67 4.47
N ASP A 454 -22.70 -7.74 4.35
CA ASP A 454 -21.53 -7.84 3.47
C ASP A 454 -20.41 -6.81 3.75
N TYR A 455 -20.37 -6.20 4.93
CA TYR A 455 -19.25 -5.31 5.29
C TYR A 455 -17.94 -6.12 5.39
N PRO A 456 -16.90 -5.80 4.60
CA PRO A 456 -15.74 -6.69 4.47
C PRO A 456 -14.74 -6.56 5.62
N TYR A 457 -14.92 -5.59 6.53
CA TYR A 457 -14.08 -5.45 7.72
C TYR A 457 -14.61 -6.33 8.84
N ARG A 458 -13.94 -7.47 9.04
CA ARG A 458 -14.37 -8.52 9.95
C ARG A 458 -13.21 -9.28 10.58
N GLY A 459 -13.51 -9.90 11.71
CA GLY A 459 -12.60 -10.67 12.53
C GLY A 459 -11.56 -9.82 13.25
N ARG A 460 -10.61 -10.52 13.87
CA ARG A 460 -9.51 -9.91 14.61
C ARG A 460 -8.45 -9.35 13.67
N GLN A 461 -8.15 -8.06 13.82
CA GLN A 461 -7.12 -7.34 13.07
C GLN A 461 -6.09 -6.78 14.07
N ILE A 462 -4.88 -6.51 13.60
CA ILE A 462 -3.82 -5.93 14.44
C ILE A 462 -2.87 -5.11 13.58
N THR A 463 -2.27 -4.05 14.14
CA THR A 463 -1.03 -3.49 13.59
C THR A 463 0.04 -4.57 13.73
N LEU A 464 0.32 -5.24 12.61
CA LEU A 464 1.26 -6.34 12.48
C LEU A 464 2.69 -5.84 12.69
N ALA A 465 3.03 -4.72 12.06
CA ALA A 465 4.32 -4.08 12.23
C ALA A 465 4.18 -2.56 12.18
N HIS A 466 4.96 -1.87 13.02
CA HIS A 466 5.30 -0.48 12.84
C HIS A 466 6.74 -0.38 12.34
N VAL A 467 6.96 0.38 11.28
CA VAL A 467 8.29 0.59 10.69
C VAL A 467 8.58 2.07 10.55
N ARG A 468 9.83 2.47 10.80
CA ARG A 468 10.38 3.78 10.52
C ARG A 468 11.70 3.62 9.79
N TYR A 469 11.75 4.06 8.56
CA TYR A 469 12.96 4.10 7.75
C TYR A 469 13.55 5.50 7.82
N ASP A 470 14.77 5.63 8.33
CA ASP A 470 15.55 6.84 8.23
C ASP A 470 16.35 6.77 6.93
N LEU A 471 15.86 7.49 5.92
CA LEU A 471 16.44 7.47 4.60
C LEU A 471 17.82 8.10 4.67
N THR A 472 18.01 9.20 5.38
CA THR A 472 19.31 9.90 5.48
C THR A 472 20.38 9.04 6.14
N ARG A 473 20.07 8.38 7.26
CA ARG A 473 21.01 7.56 8.02
C ARG A 473 21.11 6.11 7.53
N ARG A 474 20.24 5.70 6.61
CA ARG A 474 20.14 4.33 6.10
C ARG A 474 19.87 3.33 7.22
N THR A 475 18.89 3.64 8.08
CA THR A 475 18.46 2.74 9.15
C THR A 475 16.98 2.38 9.03
N ALA A 476 16.64 1.20 9.54
CA ALA A 476 15.27 0.75 9.70
C ALA A 476 15.00 0.45 11.17
N THR A 477 14.07 1.16 11.79
CA THR A 477 13.54 0.81 13.10
C THR A 477 12.23 0.04 12.92
N VAL A 478 12.12 -1.16 13.50
CA VAL A 478 10.96 -2.05 13.36
C VAL A 478 10.43 -2.46 14.73
N CYS A 479 9.11 -2.40 14.89
CA CYS A 479 8.36 -2.93 16.02
C CYS A 479 7.41 -4.02 15.53
N LYS A 480 7.50 -5.22 16.14
CA LYS A 480 6.52 -6.30 15.95
C LYS A 480 5.27 -5.99 16.78
N GLY A 481 4.12 -5.94 16.14
CA GLY A 481 2.87 -5.57 16.78
C GLY A 481 2.64 -4.06 16.88
N PRO A 482 1.63 -3.63 17.67
CA PRO A 482 1.26 -2.24 17.80
C PRO A 482 2.36 -1.39 18.48
N PRO A 483 2.70 -0.20 17.94
CA PRO A 483 3.84 0.59 18.41
C PRO A 483 3.71 1.12 19.84
N CYS A 484 2.51 1.17 20.42
CA CYS A 484 2.31 1.63 21.79
C CYS A 484 2.71 0.60 22.86
N MET A 485 2.94 -0.66 22.46
CA MET A 485 3.25 -1.76 23.39
C MET A 485 4.40 -2.66 22.95
N GLY A 486 4.85 -2.55 21.70
CA GLY A 486 5.90 -3.40 21.16
C GLY A 486 7.32 -2.91 21.48
N VAL A 487 8.29 -3.76 21.14
CA VAL A 487 9.72 -3.49 21.29
C VAL A 487 10.30 -3.12 19.93
N PHE A 488 11.10 -2.07 19.91
CA PHE A 488 11.74 -1.58 18.70
C PHE A 488 13.14 -2.19 18.54
N GLN A 489 13.45 -2.61 17.32
CA GLN A 489 14.80 -3.01 16.90
C GLN A 489 15.25 -2.09 15.79
N GLU A 490 16.52 -1.71 15.80
CA GLU A 490 17.13 -0.89 14.75
C GLU A 490 18.15 -1.70 13.95
N PHE A 491 18.11 -1.53 12.64
CA PHE A 491 18.97 -2.19 11.67
C PHE A 491 19.65 -1.12 10.82
N ALA A 492 20.97 -1.21 10.67
CA ALA A 492 21.72 -0.37 9.76
C ALA A 492 21.83 -1.05 8.40
N ILE A 493 21.66 -0.29 7.33
CA ILE A 493 21.79 -0.78 5.97
C ILE A 493 23.17 -0.34 5.48
N PRO A 494 24.01 -1.27 4.99
CA PRO A 494 25.33 -0.89 4.54
C PRO A 494 25.22 0.14 3.42
N PRO A 495 26.07 1.19 3.41
CA PRO A 495 26.09 2.15 2.32
C PRO A 495 26.42 1.45 1.00
N VAL A 496 26.00 2.02 -0.12
CA VAL A 496 26.43 1.54 -1.44
C VAL A 496 27.96 1.62 -1.47
N ALA A 497 28.64 0.49 -1.70
CA ALA A 497 30.07 0.55 -1.97
C ALA A 497 30.26 1.45 -3.19
N ASN A 498 30.97 2.57 -3.02
CA ASN A 498 31.17 3.57 -4.07
C ASN A 498 31.50 2.87 -5.40
N CYS A 499 30.62 3.02 -6.39
CA CYS A 499 30.91 2.64 -7.77
C CYS A 499 31.96 3.57 -8.36
#